data_AF-A0A496NF53-F1
#
_entry.id   AF-A0A496NF53-F1
#
_cell.length_a   1.000
_cell.length_b   1.000
_cell.length_c   1.000
_cell.angle_alpha   90.00
_cell.angle_beta   90.00
_cell.angle_gamma   90.00
#
_symmetry.space_group_name_H-M   'P 1'
#
loop_
_entity.id
_entity.type
_entity.pdbx_description
1 polymer ?
#
loop_
_entity_poly.entity_id
_entity_poly.type
_entity_poly.pdbx_seq_one_letter_code
_entity_poly.pdbx_strand_id
1 'polypeptide(L)'
;MSVSLRTSSLLIYPMVSLGKDDTKYYKTEITEPKEYNIEFSPDGGNNPKQMQAIFEKCAQDGVEVDIVYVLKNGRFGQSFVVYDIKPKAPVK
;
A
#
# COMPACT_ATOMS: atom_id res chain seq x y z
N MET A 1 21.70 -0.49 0.89
CA MET A 1 22.23 -1.37 -0.17
C MET A 1 21.06 -1.88 -0.98
N SER A 2 20.86 -1.41 -2.22
CA SER A 2 19.83 -1.96 -3.11
C SER A 2 20.40 -3.18 -3.81
N VAL A 3 19.87 -4.36 -3.51
CA VAL A 3 20.17 -5.57 -4.27
C VAL A 3 19.37 -5.47 -5.55
N SER A 4 20.03 -5.16 -6.67
CA SER A 4 19.42 -5.26 -7.99
C SER A 4 19.20 -6.75 -8.29
N LEU A 5 17.99 -7.24 -8.04
CA LEU A 5 17.51 -8.57 -8.43
C LEU A 5 17.49 -8.64 -9.97
N ARG A 6 18.62 -9.00 -10.59
CA ARG A 6 18.70 -9.18 -12.05
C ARG A 6 18.03 -10.45 -12.57
N THR A 7 17.51 -11.32 -11.70
CA THR A 7 17.03 -12.66 -12.10
C THR A 7 15.80 -13.11 -11.31
N SER A 8 14.75 -12.29 -11.24
CA SER A 8 13.42 -12.77 -10.84
C SER A 8 12.59 -13.05 -12.09
N SER A 9 12.25 -14.31 -12.34
CA SER A 9 11.30 -14.68 -13.40
C SER A 9 9.87 -14.44 -12.90
N LEU A 10 9.14 -13.54 -13.56
CA LEU A 10 7.73 -13.27 -13.28
C LEU A 10 6.87 -13.77 -14.44
N LEU A 11 5.82 -14.51 -14.14
CA LEU A 11 4.79 -14.85 -15.13
C LEU A 11 3.95 -13.59 -15.38
N ILE A 12 3.94 -13.12 -16.62
CA ILE A 12 3.16 -11.95 -17.06
C ILE A 12 2.03 -12.38 -17.99
N TYR A 13 0.95 -11.59 -18.03
CA TYR A 13 -0.08 -11.69 -19.04
C TYR A 13 0.13 -10.60 -20.10
N PRO A 14 0.75 -10.93 -21.26
CA PRO A 14 1.09 -9.92 -22.25
C PRO A 14 -0.16 -9.39 -22.96
N MET A 15 -0.25 -8.08 -23.09
CA MET A 15 -1.31 -7.38 -23.81
C MET A 15 -0.72 -6.55 -24.94
N VAL A 16 -1.36 -6.59 -26.10
CA VAL A 16 -0.96 -5.80 -27.29
C VAL A 16 -2.13 -4.94 -27.72
N SER A 17 -1.93 -3.63 -27.78
CA SER A 17 -2.92 -2.68 -28.30
C SER A 17 -2.38 -1.96 -29.54
N LEU A 18 -3.20 -1.81 -30.57
CA LEU A 18 -2.88 -1.06 -31.78
C LEU A 18 -3.34 0.40 -31.62
N GLY A 19 -2.41 1.33 -31.84
CA GLY A 19 -2.68 2.76 -31.97
C GLY A 19 -3.27 3.10 -33.33
N LYS A 20 -3.72 4.35 -33.49
CA LYS A 20 -4.29 4.86 -34.74
C LYS A 20 -3.30 4.89 -35.90
N ASP A 21 -1.99 4.92 -35.60
CA ASP A 21 -0.91 5.02 -36.59
C ASP A 21 -0.16 3.69 -36.77
N ASP A 22 -0.86 2.56 -36.68
CA ASP A 22 -0.28 1.20 -36.77
C ASP A 22 0.80 0.88 -35.73
N THR A 23 0.87 1.70 -34.67
CA THR A 23 1.83 1.59 -33.58
C THR A 23 1.37 0.51 -32.60
N LYS A 24 2.20 -0.52 -32.39
CA LYS A 24 1.92 -1.58 -31.41
C LYS A 24 2.44 -1.17 -30.04
N TYR A 25 1.55 -1.11 -29.06
CA TYR A 25 1.91 -0.93 -27.65
C TYR A 25 1.83 -2.27 -26.93
N TYR A 26 2.94 -2.67 -26.32
CA TYR A 26 3.05 -3.86 -25.49
C TYR A 26 2.89 -3.45 -24.03
N LYS A 27 1.97 -4.09 -23.31
CA LYS A 27 1.66 -3.78 -21.92
C LYS A 27 1.50 -5.08 -21.13
N THR A 28 1.74 -5.01 -19.84
CA THR A 28 1.40 -6.06 -18.88
C THR A 28 1.07 -5.40 -17.54
N GLU A 29 0.27 -6.08 -16.73
CA GLU A 29 0.06 -5.70 -15.34
C GLU A 29 1.03 -6.48 -14.47
N ILE A 30 1.66 -5.80 -13.51
CA ILE A 30 2.55 -6.39 -12.52
C ILE A 30 2.08 -5.90 -11.16
N THR A 31 1.81 -6.83 -10.26
CA THR A 31 1.51 -6.52 -8.86
C THR A 31 2.82 -6.52 -8.07
N GLU A 32 3.29 -5.32 -7.72
CA GLU A 32 4.49 -5.15 -6.90
C GLU A 32 4.09 -4.83 -5.46
N PRO A 33 4.59 -5.56 -4.45
CA PRO A 33 4.45 -5.14 -3.07
C PRO A 33 5.17 -3.80 -2.90
N LYS A 34 4.46 -2.80 -2.39
CA LYS A 34 5.01 -1.47 -2.12
C LYS A 34 4.84 -1.12 -0.65
N GLU A 35 5.91 -0.60 -0.08
CA GLU A 35 5.91 -0.04 1.26
C GLU A 35 5.52 1.44 1.18
N TYR A 36 4.59 1.84 2.05
CA TYR A 36 4.10 3.21 2.14
C TYR A 36 4.27 3.72 3.56
N ASN A 37 4.62 5.00 3.68
CA ASN A 37 4.60 5.68 4.98
C ASN A 37 3.16 5.91 5.42
N ILE A 38 2.91 5.75 6.72
CA ILE A 38 1.58 5.90 7.32
C ILE A 38 1.56 7.19 8.15
N GLU A 39 0.58 8.06 7.88
CA GLU A 39 0.24 9.24 8.66
C GLU A 39 -1.13 9.02 9.31
N PHE A 40 -1.27 9.30 10.61
CA PHE A 40 -2.56 9.18 11.31
C PHE A 40 -3.26 10.54 11.36
N SER A 41 -4.43 10.65 10.73
CA SER A 41 -5.19 11.89 10.66
C SER A 41 -5.97 12.16 11.96
N PRO A 42 -5.98 13.40 12.46
CA PRO A 42 -6.85 13.80 13.58
C PRO A 42 -8.33 13.92 13.18
N ASP A 43 -8.62 13.98 11.89
CA ASP A 43 -9.99 14.17 11.37
C ASP A 43 -10.78 12.85 11.29
N GLY A 44 -10.21 11.78 11.85
CA GLY A 44 -10.77 10.43 11.87
C GLY A 44 -11.79 10.18 12.98
N GLY A 45 -12.43 9.01 12.95
CA GLY A 45 -13.36 8.58 13.99
C GLY A 45 -12.68 8.27 15.32
N ASN A 46 -11.41 7.88 15.28
CA ASN A 46 -10.59 7.58 16.45
C ASN A 46 -9.49 8.62 16.64
N ASN A 47 -9.07 8.84 17.89
CA ASN A 47 -7.97 9.75 18.19
C ASN A 47 -6.67 9.19 17.59
N PRO A 48 -5.82 10.01 16.94
CA PRO A 48 -4.53 9.57 16.37
C PRO A 48 -3.67 8.76 17.34
N LYS A 49 -3.63 9.14 18.62
CA LYS A 49 -2.85 8.41 19.64
C LYS A 49 -3.40 7.02 19.92
N GLN A 50 -4.72 6.87 19.87
CA GLN A 50 -5.37 5.56 20.05
C GLN A 50 -5.12 4.69 18.83
N MET A 51 -5.19 5.26 17.63
CA MET A 51 -4.87 4.57 16.37
C MET A 51 -3.42 4.09 16.34
N GLN A 52 -2.47 4.93 16.76
CA GLN A 52 -1.06 4.54 16.93
C GLN A 52 -0.93 3.36 17.90
N ALA A 53 -1.53 3.44 19.08
CA ALA A 53 -1.46 2.38 20.08
C ALA A 53 -2.09 1.05 19.59
N ILE A 54 -3.21 1.11 18.87
CA ILE A 54 -3.84 -0.07 18.27
C ILE A 54 -2.93 -0.66 17.20
N PHE A 55 -2.37 0.17 16.32
CA PHE A 55 -1.48 -0.27 15.27
C PHE A 55 -0.21 -0.94 15.82
N GLU A 56 0.42 -0.33 16.83
CA GLU A 56 1.59 -0.90 17.51
C GLU A 56 1.28 -2.24 18.18
N LYS A 57 0.15 -2.34 18.89
CA LYS A 57 -0.27 -3.61 19.51
C LYS A 57 -0.55 -4.69 18.47
N CYS A 58 -1.29 -4.37 17.40
CA CYS A 58 -1.56 -5.32 16.33
C CYS A 58 -0.26 -5.77 15.62
N ALA A 59 0.72 -4.87 15.48
CA ALA A 59 2.02 -5.22 14.94
C ALA A 59 2.81 -6.18 15.85
N GLN A 60 2.72 -6.01 17.18
CA GLN A 60 3.34 -6.91 18.16
C GLN A 60 2.66 -8.29 18.19
N ASP A 61 1.33 -8.32 18.10
CA ASP A 61 0.54 -9.55 18.16
C ASP A 61 0.45 -10.29 16.82
N GLY A 62 0.95 -9.68 15.73
CA GLY A 62 0.84 -10.24 14.37
C GLY A 62 -0.61 -10.28 13.87
N VAL A 63 -1.44 -9.33 14.31
CA VAL A 63 -2.86 -9.25 13.96
C VAL A 63 -3.06 -8.30 12.80
N GLU A 64 -3.81 -8.74 11.79
CA GLU A 64 -4.22 -7.90 10.67
C GLU A 64 -5.17 -6.77 11.11
N VAL A 65 -5.00 -5.60 10.51
CA VAL A 65 -5.86 -4.43 10.74
C VAL A 65 -6.57 -4.03 9.46
N ASP A 66 -7.85 -3.71 9.60
CA ASP A 66 -8.62 -3.01 8.58
C ASP A 66 -8.41 -1.50 8.76
N ILE A 67 -8.11 -0.80 7.67
CA ILE A 67 -7.76 0.62 7.69
C ILE A 67 -8.62 1.41 6.72
N VAL A 68 -9.13 2.54 7.19
CA VAL A 68 -9.77 3.55 6.32
C VAL A 68 -8.74 4.61 6.01
N TYR A 69 -8.34 4.73 4.74
CA TYR A 69 -7.23 5.61 4.35
C TYR A 69 -7.49 6.38 3.06
N VAL A 70 -6.72 7.46 2.88
CA VAL A 70 -6.59 8.19 1.62
C VAL A 70 -5.12 8.26 1.21
N LEU A 71 -4.86 8.09 -0.09
CA LEU A 71 -3.54 8.29 -0.67
C LEU A 71 -3.22 9.78 -0.77
N LYS A 72 -2.14 10.21 -0.13
CA LYS A 72 -1.61 11.57 -0.21
C LYS A 72 -0.28 11.56 -0.96
N ASN A 73 -0.21 12.27 -2.07
CA ASN A 73 1.04 12.46 -2.80
C ASN A 73 1.82 13.64 -2.18
N GLY A 74 2.85 13.32 -1.41
CA GLY A 74 3.75 14.30 -0.81
C GLY A 74 5.02 14.50 -1.63
N ARG A 75 5.82 15.51 -1.24
CA ARG A 75 7.13 15.81 -1.85
C ARG A 75 8.13 14.65 -1.76
N PHE A 76 7.96 13.77 -0.79
CA PHE A 76 8.86 12.63 -0.51
C PHE A 76 8.28 11.28 -0.94
N GLY A 77 7.18 11.29 -1.70
CA GLY A 77 6.48 10.08 -2.13
C GLY A 77 5.03 10.05 -1.65
N GLN A 78 4.38 8.90 -1.87
CA GLN A 78 2.99 8.71 -1.45
C GLN A 78 2.96 8.27 0.02
N SER A 79 2.07 8.85 0.81
CA SER A 79 1.75 8.40 2.17
C SER A 79 0.28 7.99 2.26
N PHE A 80 0.01 7.00 3.11
CA PHE A 80 -1.36 6.67 3.51
C PHE A 80 -1.74 7.52 4.70
N VAL A 81 -2.75 8.37 4.51
CA VAL A 81 -3.38 9.10 5.60
C VAL A 81 -4.52 8.24 6.12
N VAL A 82 -4.32 7.65 7.29
CA VAL A 82 -5.27 6.74 7.93
C VAL A 82 -6.20 7.54 8.85
N TYR A 83 -7.50 7.28 8.75
CA TYR A 83 -8.58 7.93 9.49
C TYR A 83 -9.25 7.00 10.50
N ASP A 84 -9.22 5.70 10.27
CA ASP A 84 -9.75 4.71 11.21
C ASP A 84 -8.98 3.39 11.08
N ILE A 85 -8.91 2.65 12.19
CA ILE A 85 -8.20 1.37 12.30
C ILE A 85 -9.03 0.42 13.15
N LYS A 86 -9.30 -0.77 12.62
CA LYS A 86 -10.02 -1.83 13.31
C LYS A 86 -9.23 -3.14 13.25
N PRO A 87 -8.88 -3.74 14.41
CA PRO A 87 -8.29 -5.07 14.42
C PRO A 87 -9.27 -6.11 13.83
N LYS A 88 -8.76 -7.00 12.97
CA LYS A 88 -9.55 -8.09 12.39
C LYS A 88 -9.89 -9.19 13.41
N ALA A 89 -9.06 -9.32 14.45
CA ALA A 89 -9.25 -10.21 15.58
C ALA A 89 -9.10 -9.43 16.89
N PRO A 90 -9.72 -9.88 17.99
CA PRO A 90 -9.49 -9.28 19.30
C PRO A 90 -7.99 -9.36 19.64
N VAL A 91 -7.40 -8.19 19.85
CA VAL A 91 -6.03 -8.02 20.36
C VAL A 91 -5.98 -8.62 21.77
N LYS A 92 -4.96 -9.43 22.08
CA LYS A 92 -4.90 -10.18 23.34
C LYS A 92 -4.33 -9.37 24.50
#